data_AF-A0AAI8Z1E5-F1
#
_entry.id   AF-A0AAI8Z1E5-F1
#
_cell.length_a   1.000
_cell.length_b   1.000
_cell.length_c   1.000
_cell.angle_alpha   90.00
_cell.angle_beta   90.00
_cell.angle_gamma   90.00
#
_symmetry.space_group_name_H-M   'P 1'
#
loop_
_entity.id
_entity.type
_entity.pdbx_description
1 polymer ?
#
loop_
_entity_poly.entity_id
_entity_poly.type
_entity_poly.pdbx_seq_one_letter_code
_entity_poly.pdbx_strand_id
1 'polypeptide(L)'
;MDPRPVSIVSLATAAYSALLAGAHWASIASPDTETNLKGISDVHSLISSTAALYALSKRWPHDVQPKKHSASYLDDSNNPLIVGKSDLGNAITSWETGYLLFDTAVKLLSHWQTVRAEQRVSLQRMPLAVLRREPLILFHHFALLGGLAFLQVYIAKGRERGVWIIVAFILMNASTPVMHWRWRQRQRTGRTTLTADVLLALVFGASRLGLVGWVLKQYADYHGIGAWDAFQRQRGVCRTGTAVLFGMNAVWEAALLKRIAGRIISSWNS
;
A
#
# COMPACT_ATOMS: atom_id res chain seq x y z
N MET A 1 -24.20 -12.63 13.61
CA MET A 1 -23.25 -13.66 13.13
C MET A 1 -22.01 -12.92 12.68
N ASP A 2 -20.87 -13.18 13.32
CA ASP A 2 -19.63 -12.51 12.94
C ASP A 2 -19.20 -13.03 11.56
N PRO A 3 -19.01 -12.14 10.57
CA PRO A 3 -18.56 -12.57 9.25
C PRO A 3 -17.19 -13.23 9.39
N ARG A 4 -17.09 -14.50 8.99
CA ARG A 4 -15.80 -15.20 9.01
C ARG A 4 -14.83 -14.49 8.05
N PRO A 5 -13.55 -14.31 8.40
CA PRO A 5 -12.56 -13.62 7.55
C PRO A 5 -12.52 -14.15 6.11
N VAL A 6 -12.68 -15.46 5.95
CA VAL A 6 -12.77 -16.13 4.64
C VAL A 6 -13.94 -15.59 3.81
N SER A 7 -15.10 -15.36 4.44
CA SER A 7 -16.28 -14.82 3.78
C SER A 7 -16.05 -13.39 3.27
N ILE A 8 -15.30 -12.57 4.00
CA ILE A 8 -14.95 -11.20 3.57
C ILE A 8 -13.94 -11.24 2.42
N VAL A 9 -12.93 -12.11 2.49
CA VAL A 9 -12.00 -12.33 1.36
C VAL A 9 -12.76 -12.81 0.13
N SER A 10 -13.67 -13.77 0.27
CA SER A 10 -14.49 -14.27 -0.84
C SER A 10 -15.41 -13.19 -1.41
N LEU A 11 -16.04 -12.37 -0.57
CA LEU A 11 -16.90 -11.27 -1.00
C LEU A 11 -16.09 -10.17 -1.70
N ALA A 12 -14.94 -9.78 -1.15
CA ALA A 12 -14.03 -8.82 -1.78
C ALA A 12 -13.52 -9.36 -3.11
N THR A 13 -13.09 -10.62 -3.15
CA THR A 13 -12.66 -11.30 -4.38
C THR A 13 -13.79 -11.34 -5.40
N ALA A 14 -15.02 -11.64 -4.99
CA ALA A 14 -16.18 -11.65 -5.88
C ALA A 14 -16.53 -10.25 -6.39
N ALA A 15 -16.52 -9.22 -5.53
CA ALA A 15 -16.75 -7.84 -5.91
C ALA A 15 -15.70 -7.36 -6.91
N TYR A 16 -14.42 -7.64 -6.65
CA TYR A 16 -13.35 -7.31 -7.58
C TYR A 16 -13.36 -8.16 -8.84
N SER A 17 -13.80 -9.41 -8.77
CA SER A 17 -13.97 -10.26 -9.95
C SER A 17 -15.12 -9.78 -10.84
N ALA A 18 -16.20 -9.26 -10.25
CA ALA A 18 -17.27 -8.59 -10.99
C ALA A 18 -16.78 -7.29 -11.64
N LEU A 19 -15.97 -6.50 -10.92
CA LEU A 19 -15.29 -5.33 -11.49
C LEU A 19 -14.30 -5.71 -12.60
N LEU A 20 -13.58 -6.84 -12.45
CA LEU A 20 -12.65 -7.37 -13.46
C LEU A 20 -13.38 -7.81 -14.71
N ALA A 21 -14.50 -8.53 -14.54
CA ALA A 21 -15.35 -8.91 -15.66
C ALA A 21 -15.85 -7.64 -16.36
N GLY A 22 -16.41 -6.68 -15.63
CA GLY A 22 -16.87 -5.40 -16.18
C GLY A 22 -15.76 -4.62 -16.89
N ALA A 23 -14.57 -4.53 -16.29
CA ALA A 23 -13.41 -3.87 -16.87
C ALA A 23 -12.86 -4.61 -18.10
N HIS A 24 -12.87 -5.94 -18.10
CA HIS A 24 -12.47 -6.77 -19.25
C HIS A 24 -13.43 -6.55 -20.42
N TRP A 25 -14.73 -6.59 -20.17
CA TRP A 25 -15.77 -6.27 -21.16
C TRP A 25 -15.61 -4.83 -21.69
N ALA A 26 -15.29 -3.87 -20.83
CA ALA A 26 -15.01 -2.49 -21.24
C ALA A 26 -13.68 -2.34 -22.00
N SER A 27 -12.65 -3.14 -21.67
CA SER A 27 -11.32 -3.09 -22.29
C SER A 27 -11.28 -3.68 -23.70
N ILE A 28 -12.18 -4.64 -23.97
CA ILE A 28 -12.42 -5.14 -25.33
C ILE A 28 -13.09 -4.05 -26.18
N ALA A 29 -13.75 -3.07 -25.54
CA ALA A 29 -14.56 -2.06 -26.20
C ALA A 29 -13.95 -0.64 -26.27
N SER A 30 -12.90 -0.28 -25.51
CA SER A 30 -12.40 1.11 -25.49
C SER A 30 -10.90 1.29 -25.13
N PRO A 31 -10.21 2.26 -25.76
CA PRO A 31 -8.86 2.71 -25.37
C PRO A 31 -8.76 3.34 -23.96
N ASP A 32 -9.86 3.58 -23.25
CA ASP A 32 -9.88 4.20 -21.91
C ASP A 32 -9.62 3.23 -20.73
N THR A 33 -9.12 2.02 -20.99
CA THR A 33 -8.90 0.98 -19.97
C THR A 33 -8.01 1.48 -18.81
N GLU A 34 -6.92 2.20 -19.12
CA GLU A 34 -6.02 2.73 -18.08
C GLU A 34 -6.73 3.76 -17.18
N THR A 35 -7.58 4.61 -17.76
CA THR A 35 -8.35 5.62 -17.02
C THR A 35 -9.35 4.95 -16.07
N ASN A 36 -10.04 3.91 -16.54
CA ASN A 36 -11.00 3.16 -15.74
C ASN A 36 -10.33 2.45 -14.55
N LEU A 37 -9.18 1.81 -14.79
CA LEU A 37 -8.42 1.14 -13.74
C LEU A 37 -7.92 2.11 -12.67
N LYS A 38 -7.44 3.30 -13.06
CA LYS A 38 -7.09 4.36 -12.12
C LYS A 38 -8.31 4.85 -11.32
N GLY A 39 -9.48 4.93 -11.95
CA GLY A 39 -10.73 5.24 -11.25
C GLY A 39 -11.11 4.22 -10.19
N ILE A 40 -11.00 2.92 -10.49
CA ILE A 40 -11.22 1.84 -9.52
C ILE A 40 -10.22 1.95 -8.37
N SER A 41 -8.95 2.21 -8.69
CA SER A 41 -7.88 2.38 -7.70
C SER A 41 -8.10 3.60 -6.80
N ASP A 42 -8.62 4.72 -7.35
CA ASP A 42 -8.99 5.92 -6.58
C ASP A 42 -10.07 5.59 -5.56
N VAL A 43 -11.16 4.93 -6.00
CA VAL A 43 -12.28 4.54 -5.13
C VAL A 43 -11.82 3.58 -4.05
N HIS A 44 -11.06 2.53 -4.41
CA HIS A 44 -10.47 1.61 -3.44
C HIS A 44 -9.62 2.36 -2.41
N SER A 45 -8.69 3.20 -2.86
CA SER A 45 -7.79 3.94 -1.99
C SER A 45 -8.53 4.86 -1.02
N LEU A 46 -9.61 5.52 -1.47
CA LEU A 46 -10.45 6.36 -0.61
C LEU A 46 -11.19 5.53 0.45
N ILE A 47 -11.82 4.43 0.06
CA ILE A 47 -12.54 3.53 0.97
C ILE A 47 -11.58 2.96 2.01
N SER A 48 -10.45 2.42 1.56
CA SER A 48 -9.44 1.79 2.42
C SER A 48 -8.82 2.78 3.39
N SER A 49 -8.45 3.98 2.92
CA SER A 49 -7.89 5.02 3.79
C SER A 49 -8.90 5.50 4.82
N THR A 50 -10.16 5.68 4.43
CA THR A 50 -11.24 6.09 5.34
C THR A 50 -11.51 5.02 6.40
N ALA A 51 -11.60 3.75 5.99
CA ALA A 51 -11.80 2.63 6.90
C ALA A 51 -10.62 2.47 7.86
N ALA A 52 -9.39 2.62 7.38
CA ALA A 52 -8.19 2.59 8.22
C ALA A 52 -8.16 3.74 9.22
N LEU A 53 -8.42 4.99 8.79
CA LEU A 53 -8.52 6.15 9.70
C LEU A 53 -9.58 5.92 10.77
N TYR A 54 -10.76 5.44 10.37
CA TYR A 54 -11.84 5.11 11.31
C TYR A 54 -11.39 4.05 12.33
N ALA A 55 -10.80 2.94 11.87
CA ALA A 55 -10.32 1.87 12.74
C ALA A 55 -9.27 2.38 13.75
N LEU A 56 -8.30 3.17 13.29
CA LEU A 56 -7.24 3.73 14.11
C LEU A 56 -7.78 4.73 15.13
N SER A 57 -8.77 5.56 14.75
CA SER A 57 -9.39 6.55 15.65
C SER A 57 -10.15 5.92 16.82
N LYS A 58 -10.66 4.69 16.65
CA LYS A 58 -11.50 4.03 17.65
C LYS A 58 -10.72 3.24 18.69
N ARG A 59 -9.55 2.71 18.33
CA ARG A 59 -8.93 1.64 19.12
C ARG A 59 -7.41 1.57 19.00
N TRP A 60 -6.76 2.72 18.85
CA TRP A 60 -5.32 2.76 19.08
C TRP A 60 -5.04 2.55 20.57
N PRO A 61 -4.25 1.54 20.95
CA PRO A 61 -4.07 1.19 22.34
C PRO A 61 -3.06 2.14 23.02
N HIS A 62 -3.56 3.09 23.80
CA HIS A 62 -2.74 4.10 24.48
C HIS A 62 -2.34 3.74 25.94
N ASP A 63 -2.96 2.73 26.56
CA ASP A 63 -2.98 2.62 28.03
C ASP A 63 -2.22 1.43 28.65
N VAL A 64 -1.18 0.90 28.01
CA VAL A 64 -0.40 -0.21 28.60
C VAL A 64 0.96 0.28 29.06
N GLN A 65 1.17 0.26 30.39
CA GLN A 65 2.42 0.62 31.05
C GLN A 65 3.55 -0.36 30.64
N PRO A 66 4.75 0.13 30.28
CA PRO A 66 5.89 -0.70 29.94
C PRO A 66 6.33 -1.59 31.10
N LYS A 67 6.65 -2.86 30.82
CA LYS A 67 7.45 -3.69 31.73
C LYS A 67 8.93 -3.33 31.55
N LYS A 68 9.69 -3.16 32.63
CA LYS A 68 11.16 -2.93 32.58
C LYS A 68 11.83 -4.00 31.71
N HIS A 69 12.60 -3.58 30.71
CA HIS A 69 13.19 -4.46 29.69
C HIS A 69 14.64 -4.88 29.98
N SER A 70 15.01 -6.06 29.50
CA SER A 70 16.40 -6.52 29.38
C SER A 70 17.05 -5.98 28.10
N ALA A 71 18.38 -5.90 28.07
CA ALA A 71 19.13 -5.01 27.19
C ALA A 71 19.21 -5.39 25.69
N SER A 72 18.68 -6.53 25.23
CA SER A 72 18.91 -7.00 23.84
C SER A 72 17.70 -7.01 22.91
N TYR A 73 16.47 -7.25 23.39
CA TYR A 73 15.26 -7.27 22.57
C TYR A 73 14.05 -6.69 23.29
N LEU A 74 13.16 -6.04 22.52
CA LEU A 74 11.90 -5.51 23.03
C LEU A 74 10.91 -6.67 23.26
N ASP A 75 10.30 -6.69 24.46
CA ASP A 75 9.26 -7.68 24.79
C ASP A 75 7.92 -7.25 24.21
N ASP A 76 7.56 -7.83 23.07
CA ASP A 76 6.30 -7.58 22.36
C ASP A 76 5.14 -8.43 22.89
N SER A 77 5.35 -9.30 23.89
CA SER A 77 4.35 -10.31 24.31
C SER A 77 3.02 -9.71 24.74
N ASN A 78 3.05 -8.50 25.28
CA ASN A 78 1.88 -7.75 25.74
C ASN A 78 1.66 -6.46 24.95
N ASN A 79 2.45 -6.19 23.89
CA ASN A 79 2.33 -4.96 23.13
C ASN A 79 1.03 -4.97 22.32
N PRO A 80 0.04 -4.13 22.64
CA PRO A 80 -1.28 -4.19 22.02
C PRO A 80 -1.26 -3.80 20.53
N LEU A 81 -0.22 -3.11 20.04
CA LEU A 81 -0.01 -2.89 18.60
C LEU A 81 0.34 -4.19 17.85
N ILE A 82 0.96 -5.14 18.55
CA ILE A 82 1.42 -6.42 18.01
C ILE A 82 0.40 -7.53 18.28
N VAL A 83 -0.10 -7.65 19.51
CA VAL A 83 -1.00 -8.75 19.89
C VAL A 83 -2.47 -8.39 19.80
N GLY A 84 -2.80 -7.10 19.66
CA GLY A 84 -4.17 -6.64 19.55
C GLY A 84 -4.86 -7.19 18.32
N LYS A 85 -6.03 -7.78 18.53
CA LYS A 85 -6.92 -8.28 17.48
C LYS A 85 -7.98 -7.25 17.13
N SER A 86 -8.45 -7.27 15.89
CA SER A 86 -9.45 -6.33 15.40
C SER A 86 -10.22 -6.94 14.23
N ASP A 87 -11.51 -7.21 14.41
CA ASP A 87 -12.34 -7.75 13.32
C ASP A 87 -12.43 -6.77 12.15
N LEU A 88 -12.56 -5.47 12.46
CA LEU A 88 -12.51 -4.43 11.45
C LEU A 88 -11.14 -4.38 10.76
N GLY A 89 -10.04 -4.46 11.52
CA GLY A 89 -8.69 -4.50 10.94
C GLY A 89 -8.48 -5.73 10.05
N ASN A 90 -8.97 -6.89 10.46
CA ASN A 90 -8.96 -8.13 9.69
C ASN A 90 -9.80 -8.00 8.40
N ALA A 91 -10.95 -7.34 8.47
CA ALA A 91 -11.79 -7.06 7.31
C ALA A 91 -11.10 -6.12 6.31
N ILE A 92 -10.44 -5.05 6.80
CA ILE A 92 -9.68 -4.12 5.96
C ILE A 92 -8.50 -4.85 5.29
N THR A 93 -7.72 -5.66 6.02
CA THR A 93 -6.60 -6.40 5.39
C THR A 93 -7.09 -7.45 4.38
N SER A 94 -8.25 -8.06 4.62
CA SER A 94 -8.92 -8.96 3.66
C SER A 94 -9.31 -8.21 2.38
N TRP A 95 -9.90 -7.02 2.52
CA TRP A 95 -10.26 -6.13 1.41
C TRP A 95 -9.04 -5.74 0.56
N GLU A 96 -7.94 -5.33 1.20
CA GLU A 96 -6.66 -5.05 0.51
C GLU A 96 -6.10 -6.27 -0.22
N THR A 97 -6.20 -7.44 0.41
CA THR A 97 -5.74 -8.70 -0.22
C THR A 97 -6.51 -8.95 -1.52
N GLY A 98 -7.84 -8.78 -1.48
CA GLY A 98 -8.72 -8.91 -2.65
C GLY A 98 -8.38 -7.90 -3.75
N TYR A 99 -8.13 -6.63 -3.39
CA TYR A 99 -7.72 -5.61 -4.35
C TYR A 99 -6.35 -5.91 -4.98
N LEU A 100 -5.36 -6.33 -4.20
CA LEU A 100 -4.04 -6.68 -4.74
C LEU A 100 -4.09 -7.88 -5.68
N LEU A 101 -4.91 -8.90 -5.39
CA LEU A 101 -5.17 -10.00 -6.31
C LEU A 101 -5.72 -9.48 -7.64
N PHE A 102 -6.74 -8.63 -7.57
CA PHE A 102 -7.35 -8.00 -8.73
C PHE A 102 -6.36 -7.17 -9.56
N ASP A 103 -5.67 -6.20 -8.94
CA ASP A 103 -4.77 -5.29 -9.64
C ASP A 103 -3.58 -6.06 -10.26
N THR A 104 -3.10 -7.09 -9.57
CA THR A 104 -2.07 -7.99 -10.11
C THR A 104 -2.57 -8.76 -11.33
N ALA A 105 -3.77 -9.34 -11.26
CA ALA A 105 -4.36 -10.09 -12.37
C ALA A 105 -4.60 -9.20 -13.59
N VAL A 106 -5.13 -7.99 -13.40
CA VAL A 106 -5.33 -7.00 -14.47
C VAL A 106 -4.02 -6.66 -15.16
N LYS A 107 -2.98 -6.33 -14.38
CA LYS A 107 -1.66 -5.96 -14.94
C LYS A 107 -1.07 -7.11 -15.75
N LEU A 108 -1.11 -8.34 -15.22
CA LEU A 108 -0.64 -9.52 -15.93
C LEU A 108 -1.41 -9.75 -17.23
N LEU A 109 -2.73 -9.63 -17.21
CA LEU A 109 -3.57 -9.80 -18.40
C LEU A 109 -3.29 -8.72 -19.46
N SER A 110 -3.19 -7.46 -19.04
CA SER A 110 -2.86 -6.35 -19.93
C SER A 110 -1.48 -6.54 -20.58
N HIS A 111 -0.47 -6.91 -19.79
CA HIS A 111 0.86 -7.21 -20.31
C HIS A 111 0.86 -8.39 -21.28
N TRP A 112 0.10 -9.44 -20.95
CA TRP A 112 -0.06 -10.61 -21.79
C TRP A 112 -0.67 -10.26 -23.15
N GLN A 113 -1.72 -9.43 -23.16
CA GLN A 113 -2.36 -8.95 -24.39
C GLN A 113 -1.38 -8.12 -25.24
N THR A 114 -0.66 -7.19 -24.63
CA THR A 114 0.31 -6.35 -25.33
C THR A 114 1.46 -7.16 -25.91
N VAL A 115 2.04 -8.10 -25.15
CA VAL A 115 3.10 -8.98 -25.65
C VAL A 115 2.59 -9.86 -26.80
N ARG A 116 1.35 -10.36 -26.71
CA ARG A 116 0.73 -11.15 -27.79
C ARG A 116 0.53 -10.34 -29.08
N ALA A 117 0.19 -9.06 -28.96
CA ALA A 117 -0.02 -8.16 -30.09
C ALA A 117 1.29 -7.70 -30.73
N GLU A 118 2.31 -7.38 -29.92
CA GLU A 118 3.58 -6.80 -30.38
C GLU A 118 4.61 -7.84 -30.80
N GLN A 119 4.64 -9.00 -30.14
CA GLN A 119 5.72 -9.97 -30.32
C GLN A 119 5.15 -11.33 -30.69
N ARG A 120 5.65 -11.92 -31.77
CA ARG A 120 5.40 -13.33 -32.15
C ARG A 120 6.13 -14.30 -31.20
N VAL A 121 6.03 -14.07 -29.89
CA VAL A 121 6.66 -14.86 -28.84
C VAL A 121 5.85 -16.13 -28.67
N SER A 122 6.54 -17.28 -28.61
CA SER A 122 5.87 -18.55 -28.33
C SER A 122 5.19 -18.50 -26.96
N LEU A 123 4.04 -19.18 -26.83
CA LEU A 123 3.28 -19.23 -25.56
C LEU A 123 4.16 -19.64 -24.36
N GLN A 124 5.20 -20.44 -24.59
CA GLN A 124 6.14 -20.89 -23.55
C GLN A 124 7.05 -19.78 -23.01
N ARG A 125 7.40 -18.76 -23.81
CA ARG A 125 8.27 -17.64 -23.39
C ARG A 125 7.50 -16.44 -22.85
N MET A 126 6.17 -16.49 -22.95
CA MET A 126 5.26 -15.41 -22.59
C MET A 126 5.34 -15.01 -21.10
N PRO A 127 5.41 -15.94 -20.12
CA PRO A 127 5.52 -15.55 -18.71
C PRO A 127 6.79 -14.75 -18.42
N LEU A 128 7.92 -15.15 -19.02
CA LEU A 128 9.19 -14.45 -18.87
C LEU A 128 9.17 -13.06 -19.55
N ALA A 129 8.51 -12.94 -20.70
CA ALA A 129 8.34 -11.66 -21.39
C ALA A 129 7.49 -10.67 -20.56
N VAL A 130 6.42 -11.14 -19.92
CA VAL A 130 5.60 -10.34 -19.01
C VAL A 130 6.42 -9.87 -17.80
N LEU A 131 7.17 -10.78 -17.16
CA LEU A 131 8.02 -10.46 -16.01
C LEU A 131 9.11 -9.41 -16.32
N ARG A 132 9.65 -9.42 -17.55
CA ARG A 132 10.73 -8.51 -17.95
C ARG A 132 10.27 -7.07 -18.23
N ARG A 133 8.98 -6.84 -18.50
CA ARG A 133 8.48 -5.51 -18.88
C ARG A 133 8.42 -4.57 -17.68
N GLU A 134 7.91 -5.05 -16.54
CA GLU A 134 7.77 -4.26 -15.31
C GLU A 134 8.16 -5.08 -14.05
N PRO A 135 9.42 -5.55 -13.94
CA PRO A 135 9.82 -6.50 -12.90
C PRO A 135 9.64 -5.94 -11.48
N LEU A 136 9.88 -4.64 -11.28
CA LEU A 136 9.78 -4.00 -9.97
C LEU A 136 8.33 -3.90 -9.47
N ILE A 137 7.40 -3.54 -10.35
CA ILE A 137 5.98 -3.41 -10.00
C ILE A 137 5.40 -4.78 -9.70
N LEU A 138 5.69 -5.79 -10.53
CA LEU A 138 5.24 -7.16 -10.30
C LEU A 138 5.84 -7.73 -9.01
N PHE A 139 7.14 -7.54 -8.76
CA PHE A 139 7.78 -7.96 -7.52
C PHE A 139 7.11 -7.33 -6.30
N HIS A 140 6.86 -6.02 -6.33
CA HIS A 140 6.17 -5.31 -5.25
C HIS A 140 4.78 -5.91 -4.97
N HIS A 141 3.98 -6.13 -6.03
CA HIS A 141 2.66 -6.72 -5.92
C HIS A 141 2.69 -8.13 -5.36
N PHE A 142 3.55 -9.02 -5.88
CA PHE A 142 3.68 -10.38 -5.40
C PHE A 142 4.18 -10.45 -3.95
N ALA A 143 5.11 -9.58 -3.57
CA ALA A 143 5.60 -9.50 -2.19
C ALA A 143 4.49 -9.08 -1.22
N LEU A 144 3.73 -8.02 -1.55
CA LEU A 144 2.60 -7.57 -0.73
C LEU A 144 1.49 -8.63 -0.67
N LEU A 145 1.13 -9.21 -1.82
CA LEU A 145 0.13 -10.25 -1.91
C LEU A 145 0.54 -11.48 -1.09
N GLY A 146 1.79 -11.92 -1.19
CA GLY A 146 2.30 -13.04 -0.39
C GLY A 146 2.25 -12.76 1.11
N GLY A 147 2.66 -11.55 1.52
CA GLY A 147 2.59 -11.12 2.92
C GLY A 147 1.16 -11.07 3.47
N LEU A 148 0.23 -10.45 2.72
CA LEU A 148 -1.17 -10.37 3.14
C LEU A 148 -1.90 -11.71 3.06
N ALA A 149 -1.65 -12.55 2.06
CA ALA A 149 -2.21 -13.89 1.98
C ALA A 149 -1.73 -14.75 3.16
N PHE A 150 -0.45 -14.64 3.54
CA PHE A 150 0.06 -15.30 4.74
C PHE A 150 -0.62 -14.78 6.01
N LEU A 151 -0.86 -13.47 6.12
CA LEU A 151 -1.66 -12.90 7.20
C LEU A 151 -3.08 -13.49 7.22
N GLN A 152 -3.75 -13.63 6.07
CA GLN A 152 -5.10 -14.22 6.01
C GLN A 152 -5.13 -15.66 6.55
N VAL A 153 -4.07 -16.45 6.32
CA VAL A 153 -3.95 -17.79 6.92
C VAL A 153 -3.86 -17.72 8.46
N TYR A 154 -3.15 -16.72 9.00
CA TYR A 154 -3.05 -16.52 10.45
C TYR A 154 -4.36 -16.01 11.05
N ILE A 155 -5.04 -15.08 10.38
CA ILE A 155 -6.38 -14.60 10.77
C ILE A 155 -7.36 -15.77 10.81
N ALA A 156 -7.38 -16.64 9.79
CA ALA A 156 -8.24 -17.81 9.75
C ALA A 156 -7.97 -18.80 10.91
N LYS A 157 -6.74 -18.81 11.44
CA LYS A 157 -6.35 -19.61 12.61
C LYS A 157 -6.51 -18.87 13.94
N GLY A 158 -6.95 -17.60 13.95
CA GLY A 158 -7.02 -16.76 15.14
C GLY A 158 -5.67 -16.45 15.78
N ARG A 159 -4.60 -16.44 14.98
CA ARG A 159 -3.20 -16.21 15.42
C ARG A 159 -2.61 -14.91 14.87
N GLU A 160 -3.45 -14.03 14.34
CA GLU A 160 -3.04 -12.77 13.74
C GLU A 160 -2.29 -11.87 14.74
N ARG A 161 -1.28 -11.17 14.22
CA ARG A 161 -0.45 -10.21 14.95
C ARG A 161 -0.10 -9.04 14.04
N GLY A 162 0.08 -7.86 14.63
CA GLY A 162 0.47 -6.64 13.93
C GLY A 162 -0.63 -6.05 13.05
N VAL A 163 -1.90 -6.45 13.24
CA VAL A 163 -3.03 -5.98 12.42
C VAL A 163 -3.11 -4.45 12.43
N TRP A 164 -2.90 -3.82 13.58
CA TRP A 164 -2.91 -2.35 13.69
C TRP A 164 -1.79 -1.66 12.92
N ILE A 165 -0.60 -2.26 12.87
CA ILE A 165 0.53 -1.77 12.07
C ILE A 165 0.18 -1.87 10.59
N ILE A 166 -0.42 -2.99 10.17
CA ILE A 166 -0.81 -3.20 8.78
C ILE A 166 -1.92 -2.21 8.40
N VAL A 167 -2.95 -2.05 9.24
CA VAL A 167 -4.02 -1.05 9.04
C VAL A 167 -3.44 0.36 8.95
N ALA A 168 -2.45 0.71 9.78
CA ALA A 168 -1.74 1.97 9.64
C ALA A 168 -1.13 2.10 8.24
N PHE A 169 -0.36 1.10 7.78
CA PHE A 169 0.28 1.11 6.46
C PHE A 169 -0.68 1.12 5.27
N ILE A 170 -1.95 0.75 5.44
CA ILE A 170 -2.99 0.93 4.41
C ILE A 170 -3.23 2.42 4.12
N LEU A 171 -2.95 3.32 5.07
CA LEU A 171 -3.01 4.77 4.84
C LEU A 171 -2.01 5.27 3.80
N MET A 172 -1.00 4.47 3.43
CA MET A 172 -0.13 4.80 2.29
C MET A 172 -0.91 4.90 0.97
N ASN A 173 -2.11 4.31 0.89
CA ASN A 173 -3.01 4.44 -0.26
C ASN A 173 -3.62 5.85 -0.36
N ALA A 174 -3.59 6.67 0.69
CA ALA A 174 -4.18 8.02 0.67
C ALA A 174 -3.53 8.96 -0.38
N SER A 175 -2.28 8.68 -0.79
CA SER A 175 -1.60 9.44 -1.85
C SER A 175 -2.04 9.05 -3.27
N THR A 176 -2.70 7.90 -3.45
CA THR A 176 -3.04 7.35 -4.78
C THR A 176 -4.00 8.25 -5.57
N PRO A 177 -5.12 8.76 -5.00
CA PRO A 177 -6.01 9.65 -5.73
C PRO A 177 -5.32 10.94 -6.22
N VAL A 178 -4.42 11.50 -5.40
CA VAL A 178 -3.65 12.69 -5.76
C VAL A 178 -2.68 12.38 -6.90
N MET A 179 -2.01 11.22 -6.85
CA MET A 179 -1.13 10.75 -7.91
C MET A 179 -1.89 10.56 -9.23
N HIS A 180 -3.08 9.96 -9.21
CA HIS A 180 -3.90 9.75 -10.40
C HIS A 180 -4.53 11.04 -10.94
N TRP A 181 -4.95 11.96 -10.07
CA TRP A 181 -5.38 13.28 -10.48
C TRP A 181 -4.26 14.04 -11.20
N ARG A 182 -3.05 14.05 -10.63
CA ARG A 182 -1.85 14.64 -11.24
C ARG A 182 -1.53 14.00 -12.60
N TRP A 183 -1.63 12.68 -12.70
CA TRP A 183 -1.45 11.97 -13.98
C TRP A 183 -2.52 12.39 -15.01
N ARG A 184 -3.80 12.45 -14.63
CA ARG A 184 -4.90 12.91 -15.51
C ARG A 184 -4.69 14.35 -15.99
N GLN A 185 -4.26 15.24 -15.11
CA GLN A 185 -3.92 16.62 -15.48
C GLN A 185 -2.83 16.65 -16.55
N ARG A 186 -1.77 15.84 -16.38
CA ARG A 186 -0.69 15.73 -17.35
C ARG A 186 -1.17 15.21 -18.71
N GLN A 187 -2.04 14.20 -18.73
CA GLN A 187 -2.58 13.67 -19.98
C GLN A 187 -3.43 14.70 -20.72
N ARG A 188 -4.24 15.49 -20.00
CA ARG A 188 -5.11 16.51 -20.62
C ARG A 188 -4.38 17.74 -21.10
N THR A 189 -3.35 18.19 -20.39
CA THR A 189 -2.71 19.50 -20.63
C THR A 189 -1.29 19.39 -21.17
N GLY A 190 -0.74 18.17 -21.27
CA GLY A 190 0.66 17.91 -21.60
C GLY A 190 1.66 18.27 -20.48
N ARG A 191 1.22 18.94 -19.41
CA ARG A 191 2.08 19.44 -18.32
C ARG A 191 1.45 19.16 -16.96
N THR A 192 2.26 19.14 -15.91
CA THR A 192 1.78 19.11 -14.52
C THR A 192 1.90 20.49 -13.92
N THR A 193 0.92 20.92 -13.13
CA THR A 193 1.00 22.19 -12.40
C THR A 193 1.92 22.08 -11.19
N LEU A 194 2.52 23.20 -10.77
CA LEU A 194 3.31 23.26 -9.53
C LEU A 194 2.45 22.86 -8.32
N THR A 195 1.20 23.35 -8.27
CA THR A 195 0.23 23.01 -7.23
C THR A 195 0.00 21.50 -7.12
N ALA A 196 -0.15 20.80 -8.24
CA ALA A 196 -0.33 19.34 -8.23
C ALA A 196 0.92 18.58 -7.76
N ASP A 197 2.12 19.07 -8.07
CA ASP A 197 3.35 18.48 -7.57
C ASP A 197 3.50 18.71 -6.06
N VAL A 198 3.27 19.93 -5.57
CA VAL A 198 3.35 20.28 -4.14
C VAL A 198 2.31 19.49 -3.34
N LEU A 199 1.06 19.42 -3.81
CA LEU A 199 0.03 18.64 -3.13
C LEU A 199 0.40 17.16 -3.06
N LEU A 200 0.94 16.59 -4.16
CA LEU A 200 1.41 15.21 -4.15
C LEU A 200 2.54 15.01 -3.14
N ALA A 201 3.53 15.89 -3.09
CA ALA A 201 4.64 15.81 -2.14
C ALA A 201 4.16 15.83 -0.69
N LEU A 202 3.28 16.78 -0.35
CA LEU A 202 2.72 16.87 1.00
C LEU A 202 1.96 15.60 1.40
N VAL A 203 1.05 15.13 0.54
CA VAL A 203 0.23 13.94 0.85
C VAL A 203 1.08 12.67 0.87
N PHE A 204 2.02 12.52 -0.06
CA PHE A 204 2.93 11.37 -0.13
C PHE A 204 3.88 11.34 1.08
N GLY A 205 4.50 12.48 1.41
CA GLY A 205 5.35 12.62 2.59
C GLY A 205 4.60 12.28 3.87
N ALA A 206 3.40 12.82 4.05
CA ALA A 206 2.57 12.53 5.22
C ALA A 206 2.15 11.05 5.30
N SER A 207 1.60 10.51 4.21
CA SER A 207 1.03 9.16 4.19
C SER A 207 2.08 8.04 4.16
N ARG A 208 3.29 8.29 3.68
CA ARG A 208 4.31 7.24 3.49
C ARG A 208 5.54 7.38 4.37
N LEU A 209 5.99 8.60 4.68
CA LEU A 209 7.13 8.82 5.58
C LEU A 209 6.66 9.16 7.00
N GLY A 210 5.77 10.15 7.11
CA GLY A 210 5.18 10.57 8.37
C GLY A 210 4.49 9.43 9.10
N LEU A 211 3.75 8.60 8.36
CA LEU A 211 3.09 7.41 8.87
C LEU A 211 4.07 6.39 9.48
N VAL A 212 5.19 6.09 8.80
CA VAL A 212 6.21 5.17 9.34
C VAL A 212 6.81 5.72 10.62
N GLY A 213 7.14 7.02 10.63
CA GLY A 213 7.61 7.72 11.82
C GLY A 213 6.59 7.69 12.96
N TRP A 214 5.31 7.87 12.65
CA TRP A 214 4.21 7.80 13.62
C TRP A 214 4.08 6.40 14.21
N VAL A 215 4.05 5.33 13.40
CA VAL A 215 3.98 3.95 13.90
C VAL A 215 5.19 3.61 14.78
N LEU A 216 6.41 3.98 14.35
CA LEU A 216 7.62 3.78 15.14
C LEU A 216 7.57 4.53 16.45
N LYS A 217 7.08 5.77 16.45
CA LYS A 217 6.89 6.57 17.67
C LYS A 217 5.92 5.89 18.62
N GLN A 218 4.76 5.45 18.15
CA GLN A 218 3.78 4.76 19.00
C GLN A 218 4.34 3.46 19.60
N TYR A 219 5.08 2.70 18.79
CA TYR A 219 5.78 1.51 19.26
C TYR A 219 6.86 1.85 20.31
N ALA A 220 7.62 2.93 20.10
CA ALA A 220 8.64 3.40 21.02
C ALA A 220 8.07 3.95 22.33
N ASP A 221 6.98 4.69 22.26
CA ASP A 221 6.25 5.26 23.41
C ASP A 221 5.76 4.12 24.33
N TYR A 222 5.25 3.02 23.76
CA TYR A 222 4.89 1.82 24.54
C TYR A 222 6.08 1.24 25.32
N HIS A 223 7.29 1.30 24.74
CA HIS A 223 8.51 0.78 25.37
C HIS A 223 9.25 1.82 26.23
N GLY A 224 8.78 3.07 26.28
CA GLY A 224 9.44 4.16 26.99
C GLY A 224 10.82 4.53 26.43
N ILE A 225 11.03 4.36 25.12
CA ILE A 225 12.31 4.63 24.42
C ILE A 225 12.12 5.59 23.25
N GLY A 226 13.21 6.02 22.63
CA GLY A 226 13.16 6.82 21.40
C GLY A 226 12.74 6.00 20.17
N ALA A 227 12.13 6.64 19.18
CA ALA A 227 11.71 6.00 17.92
C ALA A 227 12.88 5.35 17.16
N TRP A 228 14.06 5.98 17.21
CA TRP A 228 15.28 5.45 16.62
C TRP A 228 15.77 4.18 17.34
N ASP A 229 15.80 4.19 18.67
CA ASP A 229 16.14 3.00 19.46
C ASP A 229 15.16 1.86 19.20
N ALA A 230 13.87 2.18 19.10
CA ALA A 230 12.84 1.21 18.80
C ALA A 230 13.08 0.56 17.42
N PHE A 231 13.38 1.36 16.39
CA PHE A 231 13.78 0.85 15.08
C PHE A 231 15.03 -0.05 15.14
N GLN A 232 16.08 0.37 15.86
CA GLN A 232 17.31 -0.41 15.95
C GLN A 232 17.11 -1.76 16.66
N ARG A 233 16.23 -1.80 17.67
CA ARG A 233 15.93 -2.97 18.50
C ARG A 233 14.77 -3.84 17.96
N GLN A 234 14.16 -3.46 16.84
CA GLN A 234 13.21 -4.32 16.13
C GLN A 234 13.86 -5.64 15.71
N ARG A 235 13.03 -6.68 15.59
CA ARG A 235 13.45 -7.95 14.96
C ARG A 235 14.01 -7.68 13.57
N GLY A 236 15.05 -8.42 13.18
CA GLY A 236 15.78 -8.17 11.93
C GLY A 236 14.89 -8.03 10.70
N VAL A 237 13.89 -8.89 10.54
CA VAL A 237 12.95 -8.83 9.41
C VAL A 237 12.11 -7.54 9.41
N CYS A 238 11.59 -7.12 10.57
CA CYS A 238 10.81 -5.89 10.71
C CYS A 238 11.66 -4.65 10.48
N ARG A 239 12.90 -4.66 10.99
CA ARG A 239 13.87 -3.58 10.80
C ARG A 239 14.23 -3.42 9.32
N THR A 240 14.56 -4.52 8.64
CA THR A 240 14.85 -4.51 7.20
C THR A 240 13.65 -4.06 6.39
N GLY A 241 12.45 -4.60 6.67
CA GLY A 241 11.22 -4.20 6.00
C GLY A 241 10.92 -2.71 6.17
N THR A 242 11.02 -2.19 7.39
CA THR A 242 10.82 -0.76 7.70
C THR A 242 11.86 0.11 6.99
N ALA A 243 13.14 -0.29 7.00
CA ALA A 243 14.23 0.45 6.35
C ALA A 243 14.04 0.53 4.83
N VAL A 244 13.70 -0.59 4.18
CA VAL A 244 13.44 -0.64 2.74
C VAL A 244 12.22 0.20 2.39
N LEU A 245 11.12 0.05 3.14
CA LEU A 245 9.89 0.80 2.93
C LEU A 245 10.12 2.31 3.07
N PHE A 246 10.77 2.75 4.16
CA PHE A 246 11.06 4.16 4.39
C PHE A 246 12.04 4.70 3.35
N GLY A 247 13.13 3.97 3.09
CA GLY A 247 14.17 4.39 2.14
C GLY A 247 13.65 4.55 0.71
N MET A 248 12.88 3.58 0.20
CA MET A 248 12.29 3.68 -1.14
C MET A 248 11.34 4.87 -1.27
N ASN A 249 10.47 5.10 -0.27
CA ASN A 249 9.58 6.24 -0.28
C ASN A 249 10.35 7.57 -0.14
N ALA A 250 11.41 7.61 0.67
CA ALA A 250 12.21 8.83 0.85
C ALA A 250 12.95 9.21 -0.45
N VAL A 251 13.46 8.24 -1.19
CA VAL A 251 14.07 8.48 -2.51
C VAL A 251 13.06 9.06 -3.50
N TRP A 252 11.84 8.51 -3.52
CA TRP A 252 10.79 9.03 -4.39
C TRP A 252 10.39 10.47 -3.99
N GLU A 253 10.15 10.72 -2.71
CA GLU A 253 9.80 12.04 -2.20
C GLU A 253 10.91 13.07 -2.52
N ALA A 254 12.18 12.71 -2.29
CA ALA A 254 13.31 13.58 -2.63
C ALA A 254 13.38 13.90 -4.13
N ALA A 255 13.11 12.93 -5.01
CA ALA A 255 13.06 13.14 -6.46
C ALA A 255 11.92 14.10 -6.86
N LEU A 256 10.76 14.00 -6.19
CA LEU A 256 9.64 14.91 -6.41
C LEU A 256 9.95 16.33 -5.92
N LEU A 257 10.50 16.48 -4.71
CA LEU A 257 10.91 17.77 -4.14
C LEU A 257 11.99 18.46 -4.99
N LYS A 258 12.98 17.71 -5.49
CA LYS A 258 13.99 18.24 -6.41
C LYS A 258 13.35 18.82 -7.68
N ARG A 259 12.33 18.15 -8.23
CA ARG A 259 11.60 18.64 -9.41
C ARG A 259 10.80 19.91 -9.10
N ILE A 260 10.17 19.98 -7.93
CA ILE A 260 9.44 21.16 -7.46
C ILE A 260 10.40 22.36 -7.32
N ALA A 261 11.52 22.17 -6.63
CA ALA A 261 12.52 23.21 -6.44
C ALA A 261 13.06 23.75 -7.78
N GLY A 262 13.38 22.86 -8.72
CA GLY A 262 13.83 23.27 -10.06
C GLY A 262 12.81 24.13 -10.80
N ARG A 263 11.51 23.84 -10.67
CA ARG A 263 10.44 24.66 -11.28
C ARG A 263 10.32 26.03 -10.62
N ILE A 264 10.38 26.10 -9.29
CA ILE A 264 10.32 27.37 -8.55
C ILE A 264 11.49 28.26 -8.98
N ILE A 265 12.71 27.73 -8.99
CA ILE A 265 13.90 28.48 -9.42
C ILE A 265 13.75 28.97 -10.87
N SER A 266 13.27 28.12 -11.78
CA SER A 266 13.06 28.55 -13.17
C SER A 266 12.02 29.66 -13.33
N SER A 267 11.00 29.69 -12.47
CA SER A 267 9.95 30.73 -12.51
C SER A 267 10.38 32.07 -11.94
N TRP A 268 11.46 32.11 -11.15
CA TRP A 268 12.03 33.36 -10.62
C TRP A 268 13.01 34.02 -11.61
N ASN A 269 13.56 33.23 -12.54
CA ASN A 269 14.51 33.69 -13.54
C ASN A 269 13.85 34.10 -14.87
N SER A 270 12.51 34.01 -14.96
CA SER A 270 11.69 34.38 -16.12
C SER A 270 10.91 35.66 -15.84
#